data_AF-A0A537ZQD8-F1
#
_entry.id   AF-A0A537ZQD8-F1
#
_cell.length_a   1.000
_cell.length_b   1.000
_cell.length_c   1.000
_cell.angle_alpha   90.00
_cell.angle_beta   90.00
_cell.angle_gamma   90.00
#
_symmetry.space_group_name_H-M   'P 1'
#
loop_
_entity.id
_entity.type
_entity.pdbx_description
1 polymer ?
#
loop_
_entity_poly.entity_id
_entity_poly.type
_entity_poly.pdbx_seq_one_letter_code
_entity_poly.pdbx_strand_id
1 'polypeptide(L)'
;MARLLKIWRSWSVGRRLALVGGVVAVIAGVAVAAYLVTKRPADVSNPNAAFHAQKPKRKKPETLNSPMYGYDPPRVRYLPVKNLDPPLHSSLWSFQAGVLLEFQPIIVHGVIYFMDKNATFYAVNA
;
A
#
# COMPACT_ATOMS: atom_id res chain seq x y z
N MET A 1 7.75 36.67 -38.13
CA MET A 1 6.56 37.39 -37.60
C MET A 1 6.02 38.49 -38.52
N ALA A 2 6.84 39.22 -39.29
CA ALA A 2 6.38 40.38 -40.09
C ALA A 2 5.37 40.08 -41.23
N ARG A 3 5.36 38.88 -41.81
CA ARG A 3 4.42 38.49 -42.88
C ARG A 3 2.98 38.29 -42.39
N LEU A 4 2.80 37.66 -41.23
CA LEU A 4 1.48 37.39 -40.65
C LEU A 4 0.74 38.68 -40.24
N LEU A 5 1.47 39.65 -39.67
CA LEU A 5 0.93 40.96 -39.31
C LEU A 5 0.48 41.79 -40.52
N LYS A 6 1.21 41.71 -41.65
CA LYS A 6 0.83 42.37 -42.90
C LYS A 6 -0.43 41.74 -43.51
N ILE A 7 -0.53 40.42 -43.51
CA ILE A 7 -1.72 39.68 -44.01
C ILE A 7 -2.93 40.00 -43.13
N TRP A 8 -2.78 39.95 -41.81
CA TRP A 8 -3.83 40.33 -40.86
C TRP A 8 -4.31 41.77 -41.07
N ARG A 9 -3.38 42.73 -41.20
CA ARG A 9 -3.69 44.15 -41.44
C ARG A 9 -4.32 44.43 -42.82
N SER A 10 -4.15 43.54 -43.80
CA SER A 10 -4.75 43.67 -45.14
C SER A 10 -6.22 43.24 -45.22
N TRP A 11 -6.74 42.54 -44.20
CA TRP A 11 -8.12 42.06 -44.19
C TRP A 11 -9.10 43.11 -43.68
N SER A 12 -10.31 43.12 -44.24
CA SER A 12 -11.42 43.96 -43.77
C SER A 12 -11.81 43.64 -42.32
N VAL A 13 -12.34 44.63 -41.61
CA VAL A 13 -12.75 44.51 -40.19
C VAL A 13 -13.70 43.34 -39.98
N GLY A 14 -14.68 43.15 -40.89
CA GLY A 14 -15.63 42.03 -40.81
C GLY A 14 -14.96 40.65 -40.90
N ARG A 15 -13.90 40.50 -41.70
CA ARG A 15 -13.18 39.22 -41.84
C ARG A 15 -12.35 38.89 -40.60
N ARG A 16 -11.82 39.90 -39.91
CA ARG A 16 -11.15 39.72 -38.61
C ARG A 16 -12.13 39.37 -37.50
N LEU A 17 -13.28 40.06 -37.46
CA LEU A 17 -14.35 39.75 -36.51
C LEU A 17 -14.88 38.33 -36.70
N ALA A 18 -15.05 37.87 -37.95
CA ALA A 18 -15.45 36.50 -38.25
C ALA A 18 -14.42 35.47 -37.80
N LEU A 19 -13.12 35.72 -38.01
CA LEU A 19 -12.07 34.82 -37.52
C LEU A 19 -12.02 34.77 -35.99
N VAL A 20 -12.08 35.93 -35.32
CA VAL A 20 -12.08 36.00 -33.86
C VAL A 20 -13.31 35.29 -33.29
N GLY A 21 -14.49 35.52 -33.87
CA GLY A 21 -15.72 34.83 -33.49
C GLY A 21 -15.62 33.31 -33.69
N GLY A 22 -15.05 32.85 -34.80
CA GLY A 22 -14.81 31.43 -35.06
C GLY A 22 -13.86 30.80 -34.05
N VAL A 23 -12.75 31.47 -33.72
CA VAL A 23 -11.79 30.99 -32.71
C VAL A 23 -12.44 30.92 -31.33
N VAL A 24 -13.23 31.92 -30.94
CA VAL A 24 -13.95 31.93 -29.65
C VAL A 24 -14.96 30.78 -29.59
N ALA A 25 -15.71 30.55 -30.67
CA ALA A 25 -16.66 29.43 -30.74
C ALA A 25 -15.97 28.06 -30.59
N VAL A 26 -14.81 27.88 -31.22
CA VAL A 26 -14.00 26.66 -31.10
C VAL A 26 -13.51 26.46 -29.67
N ILE A 27 -12.96 27.51 -29.04
CA ILE A 27 -12.49 27.45 -27.64
C ILE A 27 -13.64 27.11 -26.69
N ALA A 28 -14.80 27.74 -26.87
CA ALA A 28 -15.99 27.46 -26.06
C ALA A 28 -16.45 26.00 -26.24
N GLY A 29 -16.46 25.50 -27.47
CA GLY A 29 -16.79 24.09 -27.77
C GLY A 29 -15.84 23.11 -27.09
N VAL A 30 -14.53 23.37 -27.14
CA VAL A 30 -13.51 22.55 -26.47
C VAL A 30 -13.69 22.56 -24.95
N ALA A 31 -13.97 23.72 -24.36
CA ALA A 31 -14.20 23.85 -22.91
C ALA A 31 -15.44 23.07 -22.45
N VAL A 32 -16.55 23.15 -23.19
CA VAL A 32 -17.77 22.39 -22.91
C VAL A 32 -17.51 20.88 -23.03
N ALA A 33 -16.82 20.44 -24.08
CA ALA A 33 -16.48 19.03 -24.24
C ALA A 33 -15.61 18.52 -23.08
N ALA A 34 -14.58 19.29 -22.68
CA ALA A 34 -13.71 18.95 -21.56
C ALA A 34 -14.49 18.85 -20.23
N TYR A 35 -15.42 19.77 -19.99
CA TYR A 35 -16.29 19.72 -18.80
C TYR A 35 -17.18 18.48 -18.81
N LEU A 36 -17.79 18.15 -19.95
CA LEU A 36 -18.67 16.98 -20.05
C LEU A 36 -17.94 15.64 -19.92
N VAL A 37 -16.66 15.58 -20.30
CA VAL A 37 -15.81 14.37 -20.14
C VAL A 37 -15.27 14.24 -18.72
N THR A 38 -14.95 15.37 -18.07
CA THR A 38 -14.32 15.36 -16.73
C THR A 38 -15.30 15.49 -15.58
N LYS A 39 -16.59 15.79 -15.84
CA LYS A 39 -17.60 15.85 -14.79
C LYS A 39 -17.72 14.49 -14.10
N ARG A 40 -17.55 14.49 -12.79
CA ARG A 40 -17.82 13.30 -11.97
C ARG A 40 -19.31 12.95 -12.02
N PRO A 41 -19.69 11.67 -11.93
CA PRO A 41 -21.08 11.29 -11.72
C PRO A 41 -21.60 11.89 -10.40
N ALA A 42 -22.92 12.08 -10.33
CA ALA A 42 -23.57 12.54 -9.10
C ALA A 42 -23.45 11.49 -7.99
N ASP A 43 -23.45 11.95 -6.74
CA ASP A 43 -23.40 11.06 -5.58
C ASP A 43 -24.67 10.20 -5.52
N VAL A 44 -24.51 8.88 -5.41
CA VAL A 44 -25.62 7.92 -5.29
C VAL A 44 -25.82 7.60 -3.81
N SER A 45 -26.95 8.04 -3.25
CA SER A 45 -27.36 7.65 -1.90
C SER A 45 -28.25 6.40 -1.97
N ASN A 46 -27.83 5.31 -1.32
CA ASN A 46 -28.64 4.11 -1.16
C ASN A 46 -29.03 3.92 0.32
N PRO A 47 -30.15 4.53 0.77
CA PRO A 47 -30.59 4.44 2.17
C PRO A 47 -31.02 3.02 2.59
N ASN A 48 -31.25 2.13 1.63
CA ASN A 48 -31.69 0.75 1.87
C ASN A 48 -30.54 -0.27 1.72
N ALA A 49 -29.29 0.18 1.68
CA ALA A 49 -28.15 -0.73 1.63
C ALA A 49 -28.10 -1.58 2.92
N ALA A 50 -28.22 -2.90 2.79
CA ALA A 50 -28.14 -3.82 3.92
C ALA A 50 -26.70 -3.89 4.44
N PHE A 51 -26.45 -3.33 5.63
CA PHE A 51 -25.16 -3.47 6.32
C PHE A 51 -25.14 -4.80 7.09
N HIS A 52 -24.40 -5.78 6.57
CA HIS A 52 -24.14 -7.01 7.30
C HIS A 52 -22.97 -6.79 8.25
N ALA A 53 -23.25 -6.79 9.56
CA ALA A 53 -22.21 -6.73 10.58
C ALA A 53 -21.30 -7.96 10.47
N GLN A 54 -20.07 -7.77 9.98
CA GLN A 54 -19.04 -8.80 10.06
C GLN A 54 -18.55 -8.90 11.49
N LYS A 55 -18.60 -10.11 12.07
CA LYS A 55 -17.95 -10.37 13.36
C LYS A 55 -16.46 -10.04 13.22
N PRO A 56 -15.88 -9.25 14.14
CA PRO A 56 -14.44 -8.98 14.09
C PRO A 56 -13.71 -10.32 14.13
N LYS A 57 -12.88 -10.59 13.11
CA LYS A 57 -11.97 -11.74 13.15
C LYS A 57 -11.13 -11.56 14.40
N ARG A 58 -11.13 -12.54 15.31
CA ARG A 58 -10.21 -12.57 16.46
C ARG A 58 -8.81 -12.37 15.89
N LYS A 59 -8.17 -11.24 16.20
CA LYS A 59 -6.75 -11.06 15.89
C LYS A 59 -6.05 -12.20 16.62
N LYS A 60 -5.33 -13.04 15.88
CA LYS A 60 -4.42 -14.01 16.52
C LYS A 60 -3.55 -13.20 17.49
N PRO A 61 -3.25 -13.72 18.70
CA PRO A 61 -2.29 -13.06 19.56
C PRO A 61 -1.05 -12.78 18.70
N GLU A 62 -0.64 -11.50 18.63
CA GLU A 62 0.57 -11.15 17.90
C GLU A 62 1.72 -11.83 18.64
N THR A 63 2.18 -12.95 18.09
CA THR A 63 3.45 -13.55 18.49
C THR A 63 4.51 -12.48 18.28
N LEU A 64 5.34 -12.24 19.29
CA LEU A 64 6.42 -11.28 19.20
C LEU A 64 7.29 -11.62 17.98
N ASN A 65 7.33 -10.69 17.02
CA ASN A 65 8.19 -10.84 15.86
C ASN A 65 9.63 -10.58 16.30
N SER A 66 10.49 -11.59 16.10
CA SER A 66 11.93 -11.52 16.24
C SER A 66 12.53 -11.86 14.87
N PRO A 67 12.50 -10.92 13.90
CA PRO A 67 12.76 -11.24 12.49
C PRO A 67 14.25 -11.45 12.17
N MET A 68 15.14 -11.18 13.13
CA MET A 68 16.58 -11.19 12.87
C MET A 68 17.38 -11.72 14.04
N TYR A 69 18.63 -12.07 13.73
CA TYR A 69 19.61 -12.43 14.74
C TYR A 69 19.74 -11.32 15.78
N GLY A 70 19.65 -11.68 17.07
CA GLY A 70 19.76 -10.72 18.17
C GLY A 70 18.49 -9.88 18.45
N TYR A 71 17.33 -10.26 17.90
CA TYR A 71 16.03 -9.58 18.04
C TYR A 71 15.93 -8.23 17.30
N ASP A 72 16.88 -7.33 17.52
CA ASP A 72 16.92 -5.98 16.96
C ASP A 72 18.29 -5.67 16.30
N PRO A 73 18.41 -4.55 15.54
CA PRO A 73 19.69 -4.18 14.91
C PRO A 73 20.88 -4.05 15.88
N PRO A 74 20.69 -3.55 17.13
CA PRO A 74 21.72 -3.60 18.17
C PRO A 74 22.17 -5.01 18.59
N ARG A 75 21.34 -6.04 18.37
CA ARG A 75 21.62 -7.45 18.70
C ARG A 75 21.89 -7.72 20.17
N VAL A 76 21.23 -6.95 21.04
CA VAL A 76 21.44 -7.04 22.50
C VAL A 76 20.74 -8.24 23.12
N ARG A 77 19.92 -8.97 22.35
CA ARG A 77 19.15 -10.15 22.80
C ARG A 77 18.23 -9.85 24.01
N TYR A 78 17.79 -8.60 24.13
CA TYR A 78 16.83 -8.19 25.14
C TYR A 78 15.40 -8.43 24.63
N LEU A 79 14.60 -9.15 25.42
CA LEU A 79 13.21 -9.48 25.09
C LEU A 79 12.25 -8.59 25.91
N PRO A 80 11.57 -7.60 25.30
CA PRO A 80 10.72 -6.65 26.03
C PRO A 80 9.32 -7.22 26.31
N VAL A 81 9.25 -8.38 26.96
CA VAL A 81 8.00 -9.04 27.37
C VAL A 81 7.67 -8.76 28.82
N LYS A 82 6.38 -8.64 29.13
CA LYS A 82 5.87 -8.52 30.51
C LYS A 82 5.55 -9.92 31.05
N ASN A 83 5.69 -10.10 32.36
CA ASN A 83 5.35 -11.34 33.07
C ASN A 83 6.18 -12.58 32.67
N LEU A 84 7.44 -12.37 32.26
CA LEU A 84 8.41 -13.45 32.06
C LEU A 84 9.25 -13.59 33.35
N ASP A 85 8.63 -14.09 34.41
CA ASP A 85 9.28 -14.30 35.70
C ASP A 85 9.48 -15.81 35.95
N PRO A 86 10.62 -16.24 36.52
CA PRO A 86 10.80 -17.62 36.94
C PRO A 86 9.77 -18.04 38.02
N PRO A 87 9.40 -19.33 38.08
CA PRO A 87 9.85 -20.41 37.22
C PRO A 87 9.17 -20.35 35.84
N LEU A 88 9.96 -20.54 34.79
CA LEU A 88 9.41 -20.67 33.44
C LEU A 88 8.57 -21.95 33.36
N HIS A 89 7.40 -21.85 32.72
CA HIS A 89 6.52 -23.00 32.51
C HIS A 89 7.18 -24.07 31.61
N SER A 90 6.73 -25.31 31.75
CA SER A 90 7.15 -26.42 30.88
C SER A 90 6.82 -26.14 29.41
N SER A 91 7.61 -26.71 28.50
CA SER A 91 7.41 -26.55 27.06
C SER A 91 6.01 -27.02 26.65
N LEU A 92 5.31 -26.24 25.83
CA LEU A 92 4.01 -26.63 25.27
C LEU A 92 4.15 -27.73 24.21
N TRP A 93 5.28 -27.74 23.50
CA TRP A 93 5.61 -28.70 22.45
C TRP A 93 7.12 -28.75 22.24
N SER A 94 7.60 -29.75 21.48
CA SER A 94 9.00 -29.85 21.07
C SER A 94 9.12 -30.30 19.62
N PHE A 95 10.22 -29.91 18.97
CA PHE A 95 10.57 -30.34 17.61
C PHE A 95 12.01 -30.83 17.60
N GLN A 96 12.24 -32.01 17.03
CA GLN A 96 13.57 -32.63 16.97
C GLN A 96 14.10 -32.58 15.54
N ALA A 97 15.11 -31.73 15.30
CA ALA A 97 15.78 -31.64 13.99
C ALA A 97 16.73 -32.82 13.73
N GLY A 98 17.20 -33.51 14.78
CA GLY A 98 18.13 -34.65 14.67
C GLY A 98 19.56 -34.27 14.27
N VAL A 99 19.84 -33.00 14.05
CA VAL A 99 21.15 -32.43 13.68
C VAL A 99 21.43 -31.23 14.59
N LEU A 100 22.71 -30.92 14.79
CA LEU A 100 23.14 -29.78 15.60
C LEU A 100 22.53 -28.46 15.09
N LEU A 101 21.96 -27.68 16.01
CA LEU A 101 21.48 -26.33 15.78
C LEU A 101 22.52 -25.33 16.30
N GLU A 102 23.19 -24.62 15.39
CA GLU A 102 24.25 -23.66 15.74
C GLU A 102 23.75 -22.21 15.78
N PHE A 103 22.68 -21.90 15.03
CA PHE A 103 22.15 -20.56 14.88
C PHE A 103 20.84 -20.39 15.64
N GLN A 104 20.64 -19.21 16.22
CA GLN A 104 19.36 -18.86 16.86
C GLN A 104 18.21 -18.83 15.83
N PRO A 105 17.01 -19.27 16.21
CA PRO A 105 15.82 -19.12 15.38
C PRO A 105 15.41 -17.65 15.24
N ILE A 106 14.61 -17.37 14.21
CA ILE A 106 13.82 -16.15 14.08
C ILE A 106 12.32 -16.49 14.14
N ILE A 107 11.50 -15.54 14.60
CA ILE A 107 10.05 -15.72 14.72
C ILE A 107 9.37 -14.61 13.92
N VAL A 108 8.57 -14.99 12.93
CA VAL A 108 7.82 -14.04 12.09
C VAL A 108 6.42 -14.57 11.87
N HIS A 109 5.41 -13.79 12.26
CA HIS A 109 3.99 -14.10 12.04
C HIS A 109 3.57 -15.50 12.55
N GLY A 110 4.07 -15.90 13.72
CA GLY A 110 3.74 -17.20 14.35
C GLY A 110 4.41 -18.40 13.72
N VAL A 111 5.51 -18.18 12.99
CA VAL A 111 6.36 -19.24 12.45
C VAL A 111 7.78 -19.06 12.95
N ILE A 112 8.36 -20.15 13.45
CA ILE A 112 9.76 -20.24 13.88
C ILE A 112 10.57 -20.76 12.70
N TYR A 113 11.51 -19.95 12.22
CA TYR A 113 12.46 -20.32 11.17
C TYR A 113 13.84 -20.54 11.76
N PHE A 114 14.46 -21.65 11.39
CA PHE A 114 15.81 -21.99 11.81
C PHE A 114 16.46 -22.95 10.81
N MET A 115 17.76 -23.15 10.97
CA MET A 115 18.51 -24.10 10.15
C MET A 115 19.38 -25.00 11.02
N ASP A 116 19.63 -26.21 10.53
CA ASP A 116 20.61 -27.11 11.13
C ASP A 116 21.99 -26.97 10.48
N LYS A 117 22.98 -27.67 11.05
CA LYS A 117 24.36 -27.70 10.56
C LYS A 117 24.51 -28.21 9.11
N ASN A 118 23.55 -29.00 8.62
CA ASN A 118 23.55 -29.50 7.24
C ASN A 118 22.90 -28.52 6.25
N ALA A 119 22.61 -27.30 6.69
CA ALA A 119 21.89 -26.29 5.91
C ALA A 119 20.45 -26.69 5.54
N THR A 120 19.83 -27.58 6.32
CA THR A 120 18.38 -27.83 6.21
C THR A 120 17.64 -26.68 6.88
N PHE A 121 16.69 -26.08 6.18
CA PHE A 121 15.86 -24.99 6.70
C PHE A 121 14.49 -25.53 7.14
N TYR A 122 14.06 -25.12 8.32
CA TYR A 122 12.79 -25.52 8.92
C TYR A 122 11.89 -24.30 9.11
N ALA A 123 10.59 -24.52 8.98
CA ALA A 123 9.53 -23.58 9.32
C ALA A 123 8.49 -24.32 10.17
N VAL A 124 8.40 -23.96 11.45
CA VAL A 124 7.55 -24.65 12.43
C VAL A 124 6.55 -23.65 13.01
N ASN A 125 5.31 -24.09 13.25
CA ASN A 125 4.31 -23.23 13.88
C ASN A 125 4.71 -22.95 15.35
N ALA A 126 4.67 -21.66 15.74
CA ALA A 126 5.02 -21.21 17.09
C ALA A 126 3.90 -21.51 18.10
#